data_AF-A0A356TQI4-F1
#
_entry.id   AF-A0A356TQI4-F1
#
_cell.length_a   1.000
_cell.length_b   1.000
_cell.length_c   1.000
_cell.angle_alpha   90.00
_cell.angle_beta   90.00
_cell.angle_gamma   90.00
#
_symmetry.space_group_name_H-M   'P 1'
#
loop_
_entity.id
_entity.type
_entity.pdbx_description
1 polymer ?
#
loop_
_entity_poly.entity_id
_entity_poly.type
_entity_poly.pdbx_seq_one_letter_code
_entity_poly.pdbx_strand_id
1 'polypeptide(L)' 'RLYCSELVWMIYERALGEALSVPQRWRELRLGRRARRLARRRLGRLPRPDAIVVTPAALAESPRLVPVSLQ' A
#
# COMPACT_ATOMS: atom_id res chain seq x y z
N ARG A 1 1.82 1.32 14.61
CA ARG A 1 0.67 0.55 14.09
C ARG A 1 1.00 0.19 12.66
N LEU A 2 0.91 -1.09 12.29
CA LEU A 2 1.13 -1.59 10.93
C LEU A 2 -0.23 -1.83 10.24
N TYR A 3 -0.32 -1.58 8.94
CA TYR A 3 -1.51 -1.95 8.15
C TYR A 3 -1.21 -3.10 7.19
N CYS A 4 -2.26 -3.69 6.62
CA CYS A 4 -2.19 -4.98 5.90
C CYS A 4 -1.10 -5.02 4.81
N SER A 5 -1.10 -4.07 3.87
CA SER A 5 -0.13 -4.03 2.78
C SER A 5 1.28 -3.63 3.24
N GLU A 6 1.42 -2.82 4.28
CA GLU A 6 2.74 -2.51 4.88
C GLU A 6 3.38 -3.76 5.47
N LEU A 7 2.61 -4.55 6.21
CA LEU A 7 3.10 -5.78 6.81
C LEU A 7 3.60 -6.76 5.76
N VAL A 8 2.82 -7.01 4.71
CA VAL A 8 3.21 -7.93 3.62
C VAL A 8 4.48 -7.44 2.93
N TRP A 9 4.56 -6.15 2.58
CA TRP A 9 5.74 -5.57 1.96
C TRP A 9 6.99 -5.72 2.83
N MET A 10 6.88 -5.43 4.12
CA MET A 10 7.98 -5.57 5.08
C MET A 10 8.46 -7.02 5.23
N ILE A 11 7.55 -8.00 5.19
CA ILE A 11 7.94 -9.41 5.32
C ILE A 11 8.81 -9.82 4.12
N TYR A 12 8.39 -9.51 2.89
CA TYR A 12 9.17 -9.84 1.69
C TYR A 12 10.51 -9.09 1.66
N GLU A 13 10.50 -7.79 1.99
CA GLU A 13 11.72 -6.96 1.97
C GLU A 13 12.72 -7.45 3.02
N ARG A 14 12.28 -7.71 4.25
CA ARG A 14 13.19 -8.05 5.35
C ARG A 14 13.60 -9.51 5.40
N ALA A 15 12.73 -10.43 4.99
CA ALA A 15 13.02 -11.86 5.07
C ALA A 15 13.70 -12.38 3.80
N LEU A 16 13.34 -11.82 2.63
CA LEU A 16 13.81 -12.32 1.33
C LEU A 16 14.68 -11.30 0.58
N GLY A 17 14.82 -10.07 1.08
CA GLY A 17 15.51 -9.00 0.36
C GLY A 17 14.73 -8.50 -0.86
N GLU A 18 13.43 -8.80 -0.94
CA GLU A 18 12.64 -8.61 -2.15
C GLU A 18 11.61 -7.48 -2.01
N ALA A 19 11.77 -6.44 -2.82
CA ALA A 19 10.81 -5.34 -2.89
C ALA A 19 9.68 -5.69 -3.88
N LEU A 20 8.52 -6.11 -3.34
CA LEU A 20 7.35 -6.44 -4.16
C LEU A 20 6.72 -5.23 -4.84
N SER A 21 6.85 -4.04 -4.27
CA SER A 21 6.39 -2.80 -4.91
C SER A 21 7.26 -1.64 -4.48
N VAL A 22 7.24 -0.57 -5.28
CA VAL A 22 7.87 0.70 -4.94
C VAL A 22 6.90 1.47 -4.03
N PRO A 23 7.28 1.79 -2.79
CA PRO A 23 6.45 2.64 -1.94
C PRO A 23 6.26 4.02 -2.58
N GLN A 24 5.05 4.56 -2.50
CA GLN A 24 4.73 5.88 -3.05
C GLN A 24 4.30 6.84 -1.95
N ARG A 25 4.33 8.14 -2.23
CA ARG A 25 3.89 9.16 -1.28
C ARG A 25 2.37 9.22 -1.27
N TRP A 26 1.77 9.49 -0.11
CA TRP A 26 0.32 9.64 0.03
C TRP A 26 -0.29 10.63 -0.98
N ARG A 27 0.43 11.71 -1.31
CA ARG A 27 -0.02 12.72 -2.30
C ARG A 27 -0.15 12.18 -3.73
N GLU A 28 0.57 11.11 -4.06
CA GLU A 28 0.57 10.50 -5.40
C GLU A 28 -0.67 9.61 -5.61
N LEU A 29 -1.40 9.28 -4.53
CA LEU A 29 -2.66 8.56 -4.63
C LEU A 29 -3.74 9.39 -5.33
N ARG A 30 -4.29 8.82 -6.42
CA ARG A 30 -5.41 9.41 -7.17
C ARG A 30 -6.74 9.19 -6.44
N LEU A 31 -6.94 9.89 -5.32
CA LEU A 31 -8.16 9.79 -4.52
C LEU A 31 -9.24 10.76 -5.01
N GLY A 32 -10.40 10.25 -5.40
CA GLY A 32 -11.59 11.07 -5.64
C GLY A 32 -12.11 11.75 -4.35
N ARG A 33 -13.02 12.72 -4.48
CA ARG A 33 -13.60 13.45 -3.32
C ARG A 33 -14.19 12.51 -2.27
N ARG A 34 -14.92 11.47 -2.70
CA ARG A 34 -15.51 10.45 -1.81
C ARG A 34 -14.45 9.67 -1.04
N ALA A 35 -13.40 9.22 -1.72
CA ALA A 35 -12.30 8.48 -1.11
C ALA A 35 -11.54 9.33 -0.08
N ARG A 36 -11.25 10.60 -0.38
CA ARG A 36 -10.61 11.52 0.57
C ARG A 36 -11.47 11.75 1.82
N ARG A 37 -12.79 11.91 1.65
CA ARG A 37 -13.73 12.05 2.77
C ARG A 37 -13.73 10.81 3.65
N LEU A 38 -13.78 9.62 3.06
CA LEU A 38 -13.73 8.36 3.78
C LEU A 38 -12.41 8.18 4.53
N ALA A 39 -11.28 8.47 3.88
CA ALA A 39 -9.96 8.40 4.51
C ALA A 39 -9.85 9.32 5.72
N ARG A 40 -10.32 10.58 5.60
CA ARG A 40 -10.36 11.53 6.72
C ARG A 40 -11.23 11.01 7.86
N ARG A 41 -12.41 10.45 7.56
CA ARG A 41 -13.30 9.88 8.58
C ARG A 41 -12.67 8.69 9.30
N ARG A 42 -11.99 7.80 8.57
CA ARG A 42 -11.37 6.59 9.14
C ARG A 42 -10.09 6.86 9.92
N LEU A 43 -9.28 7.80 9.45
CA LEU A 43 -7.95 8.08 10.01
C LEU A 43 -7.96 9.28 10.99
N GLY A 44 -9.09 9.98 11.12
CA GLY A 44 -9.23 11.24 11.87
C GLY A 44 -8.58 12.44 11.16
N ARG A 45 -7.36 12.25 10.66
CA ARG A 45 -6.63 13.19 9.79
C ARG A 45 -6.06 12.46 8.58
N LEU A 46 -5.91 13.18 7.48
CA LEU A 46 -5.19 12.62 6.34
C LEU A 46 -3.69 12.51 6.68
N PRO A 47 -3.00 11.47 6.17
CA PRO A 47 -1.55 11.40 6.24
C PRO A 47 -0.89 12.65 5.65
N ARG A 48 0.34 12.94 6.08
CA ARG A 48 1.14 14.01 5.47
C ARG A 48 1.34 13.71 3.98
N PRO A 49 1.42 14.72 3.10
CA PRO A 49 1.57 14.52 1.67
C PRO A 49 2.76 13.62 1.27
N ASP A 50 3.84 13.69 2.04
CA ASP A 50 5.10 12.96 1.88
C ASP A 50 5.15 11.62 2.62
N ALA A 51 4.10 11.26 3.39
CA ALA A 51 4.04 9.99 4.07
C ALA A 51 4.15 8.84 3.06
N ILE A 52 5.02 7.87 3.34
CA ILE A 52 5.23 6.69 2.51
C ILE A 52 4.09 5.69 2.73
N VAL A 53 3.56 5.16 1.63
CA VAL A 53 2.40 4.28 1.61
C VAL A 53 2.63 3.14 0.63
N VAL A 54 2.27 1.93 1.04
CA VAL A 54 2.17 0.75 0.18
C VAL A 54 0.70 0.39 0.05
N THR A 55 0.16 0.30 -1.17
CA THR A 55 -1.25 -0.08 -1.34
C THR A 55 -1.39 -1.57 -1.64
N PRO A 56 -2.51 -2.22 -1.29
CA PRO A 56 -2.77 -3.60 -1.72
C PRO A 56 -2.74 -3.76 -3.24
N ALA A 57 -3.24 -2.76 -3.99
CA ALA A 57 -3.20 -2.75 -5.45
C ALA A 57 -1.76 -2.75 -5.99
N ALA A 58 -0.89 -1.89 -5.43
CA ALA A 58 0.52 -1.84 -5.84
C ALA A 58 1.27 -3.16 -5.58
N LEU A 59 0.92 -3.90 -4.53
CA LEU A 59 1.46 -5.24 -4.31
C LEU A 59 0.92 -6.23 -5.34
N ALA A 60 -0.39 -6.22 -5.61
CA ALA A 60 -1.03 -7.11 -6.56
C ALA A 60 -0.53 -6.91 -8.01
N GLU A 61 -0.16 -5.67 -8.37
CA GLU A 61 0.40 -5.30 -9.68
C GLU A 61 1.91 -5.57 -9.79
N SER A 62 2.52 -6.18 -8.78
CA SER A 62 3.96 -6.48 -8.79
C SER A 62 4.33 -7.37 -9.99
N PRO A 63 5.34 -7.01 -10.78
CA PRO A 63 5.83 -7.86 -11.87
C PRO A 63 6.53 -9.13 -11.37
N ARG A 64 6.79 -9.24 -10.05
CA ARG A 64 7.39 -10.40 -9.40
C ARG A 64 6.37 -11.46 -8.97
N LEU A 65 5.07 -11.16 -9.11
CA LEU A 65 4.00 -12.05 -8.72
C LEU A 65 3.29 -12.61 -9.95
N VAL A 66 2.81 -13.85 -9.82
CA VAL A 66 1.93 -14.48 -10.79
C VAL A 66 0.64 -14.92 -10.09
N PRO A 67 -0.54 -14.76 -10.71
CA PRO A 67 -1.78 -15.28 -10.14
C PRO A 67 -1.69 -16.80 -10.01
N VAL A 68 -2.04 -17.31 -8.82
CA VAL A 68 -2.20 -18.76 -8.57
C VAL A 68 -3.57 -19.00 -7.98
N SER A 69 -4.26 -20.03 -8.48
CA SER A 69 -5.51 -20.50 -7.88
C SER A 69 -5.18 -21.62 -6.91
N LEU A 70 -5.70 -21.53 -5.69
CA LEU A 70 -5.67 -22.67 -4.77
C LEU A 70 -6.68 -23.70 -5.30
N GLN A 71 -6.18 -24.90 -5.64
CA GLN A 71 -7.00 -26.06 -5.98
C GLN A 71 -7.64 -26.64 -4.71
#